data_AF-A0A4R8LWM5-F1
#
_entry.id   AF-A0A4R8LWM5-F1
#
_cell.length_a   1.000
_cell.length_b   1.000
_cell.length_c   1.000
_cell.angle_alpha   90.00
_cell.angle_beta   90.00
_cell.angle_gamma   90.00
#
_symmetry.space_group_name_H-M   'P 1'
#
loop_
_entity.id
_entity.type
_entity.pdbx_description
1 polymer ?
#
loop_
_entity_poly.entity_id
_entity_poly.type
_entity_poly.pdbx_seq_one_letter_code
_entity_poly.pdbx_strand_id
1 'polypeptide(L)'
;MAWPLSLDIVELASVLSSAGTLAIAVTSWYQIHRANQETFYPIVAIDDIAQTASGVWEIAMKNYGTGPALELKLTIQSDGGFTAIPPIVSGTRVTGLHLAPNEQKVVQISMDEDHKARRMEHQHGERRALSVSYRCIRGRKHELLAELPEEFEQT
;
A
#
# COMPACT_ATOMS: atom_id res chain seq x y z
N MET A 1 -48.29 -41.10 -22.57
CA MET A 1 -46.85 -41.00 -22.28
C MET A 1 -46.12 -40.98 -23.59
N ALA A 2 -45.51 -39.85 -23.94
CA ALA A 2 -44.58 -39.77 -25.07
C ALA A 2 -43.60 -38.64 -24.75
N TRP A 3 -42.33 -39.00 -24.57
CA TRP A 3 -41.22 -38.08 -24.74
C TRP A 3 -40.63 -38.37 -26.13
N PRO A 4 -40.46 -37.34 -26.96
CA PRO A 4 -39.23 -37.28 -27.73
C PRO A 4 -38.68 -35.85 -27.72
N LEU A 5 -37.64 -35.63 -26.91
CA LEU A 5 -36.68 -34.55 -27.13
C LEU A 5 -35.74 -34.98 -28.26
N SER A 6 -36.26 -35.01 -29.49
CA SER A 6 -35.43 -35.11 -30.69
C SER A 6 -35.18 -33.70 -31.19
N LEU A 7 -34.12 -33.07 -30.68
CA LEU A 7 -33.62 -31.80 -31.24
C LEU A 7 -33.19 -32.04 -32.69
N ASP A 8 -33.59 -31.14 -33.58
CA ASP A 8 -33.09 -31.12 -34.96
C ASP A 8 -31.59 -30.74 -34.96
N ILE A 9 -30.84 -31.14 -35.98
CA ILE A 9 -29.39 -30.90 -36.10
C ILE A 9 -29.09 -29.39 -36.04
N VAL A 10 -29.98 -28.57 -36.60
CA VAL A 10 -29.87 -27.10 -36.57
C VAL A 10 -30.05 -26.55 -35.15
N GLU A 11 -30.99 -27.10 -34.38
CA GLU A 11 -31.22 -26.70 -32.99
C GLU A 11 -30.03 -27.14 -32.11
N LEU A 12 -29.51 -28.35 -32.34
CA LEU A 12 -28.31 -28.84 -31.66
C LEU A 12 -27.09 -27.95 -31.96
N ALA A 13 -26.89 -27.58 -33.23
CA ALA A 13 -25.83 -26.66 -33.63
C ALA A 13 -26.00 -25.28 -32.99
N SER A 14 -27.23 -24.78 -32.88
CA SER A 14 -27.54 -23.49 -32.23
C SER A 14 -27.27 -23.52 -30.72
N VAL A 15 -27.63 -24.61 -30.05
CA VAL A 15 -27.34 -24.84 -28.62
C VAL A 15 -25.82 -24.92 -28.40
N LEU A 16 -25.11 -25.69 -29.23
CA LEU A 16 -23.65 -25.81 -29.14
C LEU A 16 -22.94 -24.48 -29.42
N SER A 17 -23.39 -23.72 -30.41
CA SER A 17 -22.84 -22.39 -30.71
C SER A 17 -23.08 -21.40 -29.56
N SER A 18 -24.27 -21.44 -28.95
CA SER A 18 -24.60 -20.61 -27.79
C SER A 18 -23.75 -20.99 -26.57
N ALA A 19 -23.56 -22.29 -26.31
CA ALA A 19 -22.70 -22.79 -25.25
C ALA A 19 -21.23 -22.40 -25.47
N GLY A 20 -20.73 -22.49 -26.71
CA GLY A 20 -19.38 -22.05 -27.08
C GLY A 20 -19.20 -20.54 -26.86
N THR A 21 -20.19 -19.74 -27.25
CA THR A 21 -20.18 -18.29 -27.02
C THR A 21 -20.19 -17.96 -25.53
N LEU A 22 -20.98 -18.67 -24.74
CA LEU A 22 -21.00 -18.52 -23.28
C LEU A 22 -19.65 -18.89 -22.65
N ALA A 23 -19.02 -19.97 -23.10
CA ALA A 23 -17.70 -20.39 -22.61
C ALA A 23 -16.62 -19.32 -22.92
N ILE A 24 -16.66 -18.72 -24.10
CA ILE A 24 -15.77 -17.61 -24.47
C ILE A 24 -16.05 -16.38 -23.58
N ALA A 25 -17.31 -16.04 -23.34
CA ALA A 25 -17.67 -14.93 -22.48
C ALA A 25 -17.17 -15.14 -21.04
N VAL A 26 -17.35 -16.33 -20.47
CA VAL A 26 -16.91 -16.67 -19.10
C VAL A 26 -15.39 -16.64 -18.99
N THR A 27 -14.68 -17.21 -19.96
CA THR A 27 -13.20 -17.21 -19.95
C THR A 27 -12.63 -15.80 -20.13
N SER A 28 -13.21 -15.00 -21.03
CA SER A 28 -12.83 -13.59 -21.22
C SER A 28 -13.11 -12.77 -19.95
N TRP A 29 -14.27 -12.94 -19.33
CA TRP A 29 -14.61 -12.32 -18.04
C TRP A 29 -13.59 -12.69 -16.97
N TYR A 30 -13.28 -13.99 -16.84
CA TYR A 30 -12.31 -14.46 -15.86
C TYR A 30 -10.91 -13.85 -16.09
N GLN A 31 -10.44 -13.82 -17.34
CA GLN A 31 -9.15 -13.22 -17.67
C GLN A 31 -9.11 -11.72 -17.37
N ILE A 32 -10.15 -10.97 -17.75
CA ILE A 32 -10.26 -9.54 -17.43
C ILE A 32 -10.31 -9.33 -15.92
N HIS A 33 -11.09 -10.14 -15.19
CA HIS A 33 -11.20 -10.04 -13.76
C HIS A 33 -9.86 -10.31 -13.05
N ARG A 34 -9.16 -11.37 -13.48
CA ARG A 34 -7.84 -11.73 -12.96
C ARG A 34 -6.79 -10.67 -13.28
N ALA A 35 -6.67 -10.27 -14.55
CA ALA A 35 -5.72 -9.24 -14.97
C ALA A 35 -5.94 -7.94 -14.18
N ASN A 36 -7.20 -7.55 -14.00
CA ASN A 36 -7.54 -6.41 -13.16
C ASN A 36 -7.00 -6.56 -11.73
N GLN A 37 -7.16 -7.72 -11.08
CA GLN A 37 -6.66 -7.92 -9.72
C GLN A 37 -5.13 -7.84 -9.62
N GLU A 38 -4.40 -8.26 -10.65
CA GLU A 38 -2.93 -8.28 -10.66
C GLU A 38 -2.29 -6.92 -11.06
N THR A 39 -3.02 -6.04 -11.77
CA THR A 39 -2.42 -4.86 -12.43
C THR A 39 -2.14 -3.65 -11.51
N PHE A 40 -2.64 -3.62 -10.27
CA PHE A 40 -2.52 -2.43 -9.40
C PHE A 40 -2.20 -2.77 -7.95
N TYR A 41 -1.08 -3.48 -7.75
CA TYR A 41 -0.63 -3.85 -6.42
C TYR A 41 0.58 -3.00 -6.02
N PRO A 42 0.42 -1.93 -5.22
CA PRO A 42 1.54 -1.19 -4.66
C PRO A 42 2.30 -2.05 -3.64
N ILE A 43 3.63 -1.97 -3.67
CA ILE A 43 4.52 -2.62 -2.70
C ILE A 43 5.49 -1.55 -2.23
N VAL A 44 5.09 -0.82 -1.20
CA VAL A 44 5.95 0.19 -0.59
C VAL A 44 6.90 -0.51 0.37
N ALA A 45 8.20 -0.28 0.18
CA ALA A 45 9.25 -0.70 1.09
C ALA A 45 10.05 0.52 1.57
N ILE A 46 10.61 0.41 2.77
CA ILE A 46 11.60 1.34 3.29
C ILE A 46 12.96 0.76 2.94
N ASP A 47 13.69 1.43 2.05
CA ASP A 47 15.01 0.98 1.60
C ASP A 47 16.10 1.39 2.59
N ASP A 48 15.95 2.57 3.23
CA ASP A 48 16.95 3.12 4.15
C ASP A 48 16.33 4.11 5.16
N ILE A 49 16.93 4.17 6.35
CA ILE A 49 16.61 5.13 7.41
C ILE A 49 17.95 5.69 7.91
N ALA A 50 18.20 6.97 7.64
CA ALA A 50 19.44 7.64 8.00
C ALA A 50 19.18 8.96 8.73
N GLN A 51 20.10 9.35 9.60
CA GLN A 51 20.07 10.66 10.23
C GLN A 51 21.05 11.60 9.52
N THR A 52 20.57 12.77 9.13
CA THR A 52 21.42 13.85 8.61
C THR A 52 22.29 14.44 9.73
N ALA A 53 23.40 15.07 9.36
CA ALA A 53 24.28 15.78 10.31
C ALA A 53 23.56 16.89 11.10
N SER A 54 22.44 17.40 10.58
CA SER A 54 21.55 18.37 11.23
C SER A 54 20.55 17.76 12.22
N GLY A 55 20.58 16.44 12.43
CA GLY A 55 19.67 15.73 13.33
C GLY A 55 18.28 15.43 12.75
N VAL A 56 18.06 15.73 11.47
CA VAL A 56 16.81 15.40 10.74
C VAL A 56 16.89 13.96 10.25
N TRP A 57 15.82 13.19 10.46
CA TRP A 57 15.72 11.81 9.98
C TRP A 57 15.21 11.79 8.55
N GLU A 58 15.90 11.04 7.70
CA GLU A 58 15.57 10.81 6.30
C GLU A 58 15.20 9.34 6.10
N ILE A 59 14.03 9.13 5.49
CA ILE A 59 13.50 7.80 5.19
C ILE A 59 13.38 7.67 3.69
N ALA A 60 14.17 6.78 3.11
CA ALA A 60 14.06 6.41 1.70
C ALA A 60 12.98 5.35 1.55
N MET A 61 11.91 5.67 0.83
CA MET A 61 10.84 4.74 0.50
C MET A 61 10.75 4.54 -1.00
N LYS A 62 10.46 3.32 -1.40
CA LYS A 62 10.29 2.96 -2.81
C LYS A 62 9.08 2.07 -3.01
N ASN A 63 8.37 2.30 -4.10
CA ASN A 63 7.27 1.44 -4.52
C ASN A 63 7.75 0.44 -5.58
N TYR A 64 7.97 -0.80 -5.17
CA TYR A 64 8.31 -1.93 -6.04
C TYR A 64 7.08 -2.57 -6.71
N GLY A 65 5.90 -2.06 -6.41
CA GLY A 65 4.63 -2.56 -6.93
C GLY A 65 4.30 -2.07 -8.33
N THR A 66 3.26 -2.67 -8.91
CA THR A 66 2.72 -2.32 -10.23
C THR A 66 1.70 -1.18 -10.17
N GLY A 67 1.11 -0.93 -9.00
CA GLY A 67 0.15 0.14 -8.76
C GLY A 67 0.73 1.30 -7.95
N PRO A 68 0.17 2.52 -8.02
CA PRO A 68 0.59 3.61 -7.17
C PRO A 68 0.09 3.42 -5.74
N ALA A 69 0.92 3.80 -4.78
CA ALA A 69 0.54 3.95 -3.38
C ALA A 69 0.04 5.38 -3.15
N LEU A 70 -1.19 5.50 -2.68
CA LEU A 70 -1.89 6.74 -2.45
C LEU A 70 -2.02 7.03 -0.97
N GLU A 71 -2.05 8.32 -0.62
CA GLU A 71 -2.30 8.79 0.75
C GLU A 71 -1.38 8.10 1.77
N LEU A 72 -0.07 8.02 1.47
CA LEU A 72 0.91 7.49 2.42
C LEU A 72 0.88 8.35 3.69
N LYS A 73 0.69 7.68 4.82
CA LYS A 73 0.72 8.27 6.15
C LYS A 73 1.79 7.57 6.97
N LEU A 74 2.62 8.40 7.60
CA LEU A 74 3.67 7.98 8.51
C LEU A 74 3.17 8.17 9.94
N THR A 75 3.27 7.13 10.75
CA THR A 75 2.90 7.16 12.17
C THR A 75 3.98 6.48 12.98
N ILE A 76 4.38 7.08 14.09
CA ILE A 76 5.15 6.36 15.10
C ILE A 76 4.16 5.67 16.04
N GLN A 77 4.33 4.37 16.17
CA GLN A 77 3.67 3.58 17.19
C GLN A 77 4.62 3.46 18.39
N SER A 78 4.13 3.85 19.56
CA SER A 78 4.76 3.66 20.86
C SER A 78 3.75 2.98 21.79
N ASP A 79 4.19 2.46 22.94
CA ASP A 79 3.29 1.78 23.89
C ASP A 79 2.19 2.73 24.42
N GLY A 80 2.46 4.04 24.45
CA GLY A 80 1.50 5.09 24.77
C GLY A 80 0.54 5.53 23.64
N GLY A 81 0.62 4.95 22.44
CA GLY A 81 -0.31 5.20 21.33
C GLY A 81 0.33 5.57 19.98
N PHE A 82 -0.49 6.06 19.06
CA PHE A 82 -0.09 6.40 17.69
C PHE A 82 0.07 7.91 17.51
N THR A 83 1.21 8.33 16.97
CA THR A 83 1.49 9.73 16.67
C THR A 83 1.70 9.91 15.18
N ALA A 84 0.87 10.73 14.54
CA ALA A 84 0.98 11.03 13.11
C ALA A 84 2.11 12.02 12.84
N ILE A 85 2.97 11.68 11.88
CA ILE A 85 4.09 12.52 11.47
C ILE A 85 3.79 13.13 10.12
N PRO A 86 3.80 14.48 10.02
CA PRO A 86 3.67 15.12 8.73
C PRO A 86 4.94 14.88 7.89
N PRO A 87 4.84 14.26 6.71
CA PRO A 87 6.00 14.07 5.85
C PRO A 87 6.50 15.41 5.30
N ILE A 88 7.83 15.58 5.24
CA ILE A 88 8.49 16.69 4.56
C ILE A 88 9.18 16.13 3.32
N VAL A 89 8.91 16.70 2.15
CA VAL A 89 9.55 16.31 0.88
C VAL A 89 10.22 17.53 0.31
N SER A 90 11.53 17.44 0.05
CA SER A 90 12.33 18.56 -0.49
C SER A 90 12.17 19.85 0.34
N GLY A 91 12.17 19.72 1.67
CA GLY A 91 12.03 20.84 2.61
C GLY A 91 10.61 21.41 2.76
N THR A 92 9.61 20.87 2.06
CA THR A 92 8.22 21.33 2.16
C THR A 92 7.36 20.29 2.88
N ARG A 93 6.60 20.72 3.89
CA ARG A 93 5.59 19.88 4.55
C ARG A 93 4.46 19.57 3.58
N VAL A 94 4.19 18.29 3.35
CA VAL A 94 3.12 17.85 2.45
C VAL A 94 1.99 17.19 3.24
N THR A 95 0.76 17.45 2.82
CA THR A 95 -0.46 16.88 3.44
C THR A 95 -0.83 15.51 2.87
N GLY A 96 -0.35 15.21 1.66
CA GLY A 96 -0.55 13.94 0.98
C GLY A 96 0.76 13.49 0.31
N LEU A 97 1.21 12.29 0.66
CA LEU A 97 2.34 11.64 0.03
C LEU A 97 1.83 10.51 -0.87
N HIS A 98 2.35 10.45 -2.09
CA HIS A 98 2.01 9.42 -3.08
C HIS A 98 3.30 8.87 -3.68
N LEU A 99 3.32 7.57 -3.98
CA LEU A 99 4.42 6.90 -4.69
C LEU A 99 3.89 6.20 -5.93
N ALA A 100 4.28 6.69 -7.10
CA ALA A 100 4.03 6.04 -8.38
C ALA A 100 4.81 4.70 -8.47
N PRO A 101 4.44 3.79 -9.38
CA PRO A 101 5.19 2.54 -9.59
C PRO A 101 6.66 2.82 -9.90
N ASN A 102 7.56 2.08 -9.25
CA ASN A 102 9.03 2.26 -9.32
C ASN A 102 9.55 3.64 -8.88
N GLU A 103 8.71 4.50 -8.29
CA GLU A 103 9.14 5.77 -7.74
C GLU A 103 9.80 5.57 -6.37
N GLN A 104 10.88 6.32 -6.15
CA GLN A 104 11.56 6.43 -4.87
C GLN A 104 11.47 7.87 -4.38
N LYS A 105 11.12 8.05 -3.10
CA LYS A 105 11.12 9.35 -2.43
C LYS A 105 11.87 9.26 -1.11
N VAL A 106 12.66 10.29 -0.85
CA VAL A 106 13.23 10.53 0.46
C VAL A 106 12.31 11.48 1.21
N VAL A 107 11.84 11.05 2.36
CA VAL A 107 10.98 11.83 3.23
C VAL A 107 11.74 12.21 4.48
N GLN A 108 11.73 13.49 4.78
CA GLN A 108 12.28 14.03 6.01
C GLN A 108 11.20 14.02 7.10
N ILE A 109 11.63 13.64 8.30
CA ILE A 109 10.81 13.65 9.51
C ILE A 109 11.40 14.68 10.46
N SER A 110 10.62 15.71 10.78
CA SER A 110 10.90 16.61 11.89
C SER A 110 10.08 16.19 13.10
N MET A 111 10.73 15.87 14.21
CA MET A 111 10.06 15.80 15.49
C MET A 111 9.80 17.23 15.97
N ASP A 112 8.55 17.67 15.94
CA ASP A 112 8.17 18.98 16.52
C ASP A 112 8.50 19.02 18.02
N GLU A 113 8.62 20.23 18.58
CA GLU A 113 8.91 20.46 20.01
C GLU A 113 7.93 19.73 20.95
N ASP A 114 6.67 19.50 20.53
CA ASP A 114 5.70 18.67 21.26
C ASP A 114 6.12 17.19 21.39
N HIS A 115 6.91 16.66 20.45
CA HIS A 115 7.51 15.33 20.54
C HIS A 115 8.69 15.29 21.50
N LYS A 116 9.45 16.39 21.64
CA LYS A 116 10.50 16.52 22.66
C LYS A 116 9.89 16.58 24.08
N ALA A 117 8.76 17.27 24.23
CA ALA A 117 8.05 17.35 25.50
C ALA A 117 7.55 15.96 25.97
N ARG A 118 6.97 15.14 25.07
CA ARG A 118 6.59 13.75 25.38
C ARG A 118 7.78 12.80 25.55
N ARG A 119 8.93 13.08 24.92
CA ARG A 119 10.21 12.35 25.13
C ARG A 119 10.71 12.44 26.57
N MET A 120 10.49 13.57 27.26
CA MET A 120 10.94 13.73 28.65
C MET A 120 10.08 12.97 29.67
N GLU A 121 8.83 12.63 29.36
CA GLU A 121 7.95 11.90 30.28
C GLU A 121 8.08 10.37 30.18
N HIS A 122 8.55 9.80 29.06
CA HIS A 122 8.65 8.35 28.86
C HIS A 122 10.09 7.94 28.51
N GLN A 123 10.96 8.03 29.53
CA GLN A 123 12.39 7.75 29.44
C GLN A 123 12.76 6.27 29.70
N HIS A 124 11.81 5.34 29.58
CA HIS A 124 12.03 3.92 29.88
C HIS A 124 11.69 3.04 28.67
N GLY A 125 12.68 2.78 27.82
CA GLY A 125 12.78 1.56 26.98
C GLY A 125 11.57 1.17 26.11
N GLU A 126 10.76 2.13 25.66
CA GLU A 126 9.61 1.83 24.80
C GLU A 126 10.09 1.61 23.35
N ARG A 127 9.95 0.38 22.85
CA ARG A 127 10.22 0.06 21.44
C ARG A 127 9.30 0.88 20.54
N ARG A 128 9.90 1.73 19.70
CA ARG A 128 9.15 2.53 18.73
C ARG A 128 9.21 1.87 17.35
N ALA A 129 8.06 1.70 16.74
CA ALA A 129 7.95 1.22 15.36
C ALA A 129 7.40 2.33 14.46
N LEU A 130 7.97 2.46 13.27
CA LEU A 130 7.41 3.28 12.22
C LEU A 130 6.34 2.47 11.48
N SER A 131 5.09 2.89 11.60
CA SER A 131 3.99 2.38 10.77
C SER A 131 3.79 3.29 9.56
N VAL A 132 3.89 2.70 8.37
CA VAL A 132 3.55 3.33 7.08
C VAL A 132 2.25 2.73 6.60
N SER A 133 1.21 3.55 6.50
CA SER A 133 -0.08 3.13 5.96
C SER A 133 -0.37 3.82 4.64
N TYR A 134 -0.93 3.09 3.69
CA TYR A 134 -1.25 3.60 2.35
C TYR A 134 -2.45 2.90 1.74
N ARG A 135 -3.00 3.49 0.68
CA ARG A 135 -4.12 2.94 -0.08
C ARG A 135 -3.72 2.68 -1.53
N CYS A 136 -4.26 1.65 -2.14
CA CYS A 136 -4.21 1.50 -3.59
C CYS A 136 -5.39 2.23 -4.26
N ILE A 137 -5.33 2.45 -5.57
CA ILE A 137 -6.44 3.03 -6.37
C ILE A 137 -7.77 2.26 -6.16
N ARG A 138 -7.71 0.97 -5.81
CA ARG A 138 -8.89 0.13 -5.56
C ARG A 138 -9.39 0.18 -4.11
N GLY A 139 -8.91 1.13 -3.32
CA GLY A 139 -9.36 1.35 -1.94
C GLY A 139 -8.87 0.31 -0.92
N ARG A 140 -8.02 -0.66 -1.32
CA ARG A 140 -7.41 -1.57 -0.35
C ARG A 140 -6.40 -0.79 0.50
N LYS A 141 -6.51 -0.94 1.82
CA LYS A 141 -5.56 -0.37 2.77
C LYS A 141 -4.43 -1.36 2.99
N HIS A 142 -3.21 -0.86 2.98
CA HIS A 142 -2.00 -1.59 3.31
C HIS A 142 -1.30 -0.89 4.47
N GLU A 143 -0.62 -1.67 5.29
CA GLU A 143 0.12 -1.21 6.45
C GLU A 143 1.44 -1.96 6.52
N LEU A 144 2.54 -1.22 6.65
CA LEU A 144 3.89 -1.72 6.78
C LEU A 144 4.41 -1.24 8.14
N LEU A 145 4.95 -2.18 8.91
CA LEU A 145 5.63 -1.87 10.16
C LEU A 145 7.13 -2.06 9.94
N ALA A 146 7.90 -1.02 10.24
CA ALA A 146 9.34 -1.07 10.26
C ALA A 146 9.82 -0.73 11.67
N GLU A 147 10.74 -1.53 12.20
CA GLU A 147 11.43 -1.22 13.45
C GLU A 147 12.33 0.00 13.22
N LEU A 148 12.27 0.98 14.12
CA LEU A 148 13.18 2.11 14.06
C LEU A 148 14.54 1.70 14.64
N PRO A 149 15.67 2.18 14.09
CA PRO A 149 16.98 1.93 14.67
C PRO A 149 17.05 2.44 16.13
N GLU A 150 17.79 1.77 17.00
CA GLU A 150 17.95 2.15 18.43
C GLU A 150 18.48 3.60 18.60
N GLU A 151 19.19 4.13 17.60
CA GLU A 151 19.69 5.51 17.56
C GLU A 151 18.56 6.56 17.49
N PHE A 152 17.36 6.15 17.07
CA PHE A 152 16.15 6.96 17.09
C PHE A 152 15.65 7.21 18.54
N GLU A 153 16.04 6.34 19.48
CA GLU A 153 15.69 6.41 20.91
C GLU A 153 16.62 7.37 21.70
N GLN A 154 17.80 7.72 21.17
CA GLN A 154 18.86 8.43 21.94
C GLN A 154 18.98 9.95 21.68
N THR A 155 18.13 10.55 20.85
CA THR A 155 18.02 12.02 20.68
C THR A 155 16.79 12.58 21.37
#